data_AF-A0A937PBR1-F1
#
_entry.id   AF-A0A937PBR1-F1
#
_cell.length_a   1.000
_cell.length_b   1.000
_cell.length_c   1.000
_cell.angle_alpha   90.00
_cell.angle_beta   90.00
_cell.angle_gamma   90.00
#
_symmetry.space_group_name_H-M   'P 1'
#
loop_
_entity.id
_entity.type
_entity.pdbx_description
1 polymer ?
#
loop_
_entity_poly.entity_id
_entity_poly.type
_entity_poly.pdbx_seq_one_letter_code
_entity_poly.pdbx_strand_id
1 'polypeptide(L)'
;MEKKFYLLVALSFILIVSGGIYAYTYTTAIDTVTTPTPTGDIATVNATGTQPSWSDVSTPVNDDVIFRPIGIGDETDVKYQFPATGEHWDKVDEASSDNDSTYAYTPSAGWEEDLYDTANHSTQTAGGDIQYVEVFMVSRATLSADQVSAYVHVKTNGSEYNGASENLTTSYALYSNLWTDNPQSGSSWTWNEVDDLQTGVGMREAGVAKDSRCTQVYTNVNFDAPELSGSTPTGDLFEITAHDDYDGNLQVRVYLTNTDSLQKAYDYLDMRLYLESSQEAGETPSYQLMNLQDGVATFNLIGISGGSYTLSIIGGTYQLLSRETSDWEVGWTETPELYCEVTQR
;
A
#
# COMPACT_ATOMS: atom_id res chain seq x y z
N MET A 1 90.49 -39.12 -51.08
CA MET A 1 89.11 -39.46 -51.48
C MET A 1 88.26 -39.97 -50.31
N GLU A 2 88.84 -40.23 -49.13
CA GLU A 2 88.14 -40.86 -48.00
C GLU A 2 87.27 -39.91 -47.16
N LYS A 3 87.66 -38.65 -46.96
CA LYS A 3 86.89 -37.70 -46.11
C LYS A 3 85.51 -37.32 -46.67
N LYS A 4 85.29 -37.45 -47.98
CA LYS A 4 83.99 -37.17 -48.63
C LYS A 4 83.00 -38.34 -48.52
N PHE A 5 83.50 -39.57 -48.32
CA PHE A 5 82.66 -40.76 -48.19
C PHE A 5 81.96 -40.82 -46.82
N TYR A 6 82.68 -40.50 -45.75
CA TYR A 6 82.10 -40.45 -44.39
C TYR A 6 81.00 -39.40 -44.22
N LEU A 7 81.11 -38.25 -44.92
CA LEU A 7 80.08 -37.22 -44.89
C LEU A 7 78.78 -37.69 -45.56
N LEU A 8 78.88 -38.42 -46.67
CA LEU A 8 77.72 -38.97 -47.40
C LEU A 8 77.02 -40.10 -46.62
N VAL A 9 77.79 -40.92 -45.91
CA VAL A 9 77.24 -41.95 -45.02
C VAL A 9 76.53 -41.32 -43.82
N ALA A 10 77.11 -40.28 -43.22
CA ALA A 10 76.49 -39.56 -42.10
C ALA A 10 75.20 -38.84 -42.51
N LEU A 11 75.17 -38.18 -43.67
CA LEU A 11 73.97 -37.53 -44.20
C LEU A 11 72.85 -38.53 -44.53
N SER A 12 73.21 -39.71 -45.06
CA SER A 12 72.24 -40.78 -45.33
C SER A 12 71.65 -41.35 -44.04
N PHE A 13 72.45 -41.48 -42.98
CA PHE A 13 71.96 -41.92 -41.67
C PHE A 13 71.01 -40.89 -41.03
N ILE A 14 71.30 -39.59 -41.15
CA ILE A 14 70.44 -38.52 -40.64
C ILE A 14 69.09 -38.49 -41.38
N LEU A 15 69.08 -38.74 -42.69
CA LEU A 15 67.85 -38.77 -43.49
C LEU A 15 66.95 -39.98 -43.11
N ILE A 16 67.57 -41.12 -42.80
CA ILE A 16 66.84 -42.34 -42.38
C ILE A 16 66.25 -42.18 -40.98
N VAL A 17 66.95 -41.50 -40.07
CA VAL A 17 66.48 -41.29 -38.68
C VAL A 17 65.43 -40.17 -38.60
N SER A 18 65.45 -39.18 -39.50
CA SER A 18 64.49 -38.06 -39.51
C SER A 18 63.22 -38.32 -40.34
N GLY A 19 63.22 -39.28 -41.26
CA GLY A 19 62.05 -39.60 -42.10
C GLY A 19 60.98 -40.48 -41.44
N GLY A 20 61.19 -40.96 -40.21
CA GLY A 20 60.30 -41.90 -39.53
C GLY A 20 59.32 -41.28 -38.52
N ILE A 21 59.33 -39.97 -38.34
CA ILE A 21 58.48 -39.28 -37.37
C ILE A 21 57.63 -38.27 -38.15
N TYR A 22 56.34 -38.19 -37.83
CA TYR A 22 55.28 -37.36 -38.45
C TYR A 22 54.50 -38.00 -39.60
N ALA A 23 53.64 -38.95 -39.24
CA ALA A 23 52.23 -38.94 -39.67
C ALA A 23 51.40 -39.91 -38.82
N TYR A 24 51.09 -39.53 -37.57
CA TYR A 24 49.95 -40.12 -36.89
C TYR A 24 48.70 -39.41 -37.42
N THR A 25 48.01 -40.03 -38.37
CA THR A 25 46.64 -39.63 -38.70
C THR A 25 45.74 -40.10 -37.58
N TYR A 26 45.36 -39.19 -36.68
CA TYR A 26 44.27 -39.45 -35.75
C TYR A 26 42.97 -39.49 -36.56
N THR A 27 42.38 -40.68 -36.71
CA THR A 27 41.00 -40.82 -37.17
C THR A 27 40.09 -40.47 -36.01
N THR A 28 39.65 -39.21 -35.93
CA THR A 28 38.52 -38.84 -35.08
C THR A 28 37.26 -39.45 -35.69
N ALA A 29 36.72 -40.50 -35.07
CA ALA A 29 35.37 -40.94 -35.36
C ALA A 29 34.42 -39.81 -34.95
N ILE A 30 33.80 -39.16 -35.93
CA ILE A 30 32.72 -38.22 -35.68
C ILE A 30 31.48 -39.09 -35.60
N ASP A 31 31.12 -39.52 -34.39
CA ASP A 31 29.80 -40.08 -34.17
C ASP A 31 28.83 -38.90 -34.05
N THR A 32 27.83 -38.88 -34.92
CA THR A 32 26.80 -37.86 -34.83
C THR A 32 25.87 -38.34 -33.73
N VAL A 33 25.87 -37.70 -32.56
CA VAL A 33 24.85 -37.96 -31.54
C VAL A 33 23.52 -37.61 -32.19
N THR A 34 22.78 -38.62 -32.63
CA THR A 34 21.42 -38.45 -33.11
C THR A 34 20.58 -38.15 -31.89
N THR A 35 20.41 -36.87 -31.55
CA THR A 35 19.31 -36.49 -30.66
C THR A 35 18.03 -36.74 -31.46
N PRO A 36 17.14 -37.65 -31.03
CA PRO A 36 15.84 -37.77 -31.67
C PRO A 36 15.19 -36.39 -31.69
N THR A 37 14.61 -36.01 -32.82
CA THR A 37 13.84 -34.77 -32.92
C THR A 37 12.83 -34.76 -31.77
N PRO A 38 12.84 -33.74 -30.88
CA PRO A 38 11.92 -33.71 -29.75
C PRO A 38 10.50 -33.86 -30.30
N THR A 39 9.82 -34.92 -29.87
CA THR A 39 8.54 -35.35 -30.46
C THR A 39 7.34 -34.78 -29.68
N GLY A 40 7.55 -33.77 -28.85
CA GLY A 40 6.53 -33.11 -28.03
C GLY A 40 7.13 -32.11 -27.05
N ASP A 41 6.26 -31.39 -26.33
CA ASP A 41 6.66 -30.49 -25.26
C ASP A 41 7.22 -31.29 -24.07
N ILE A 42 8.31 -30.80 -23.45
CA ILE A 42 8.92 -31.45 -22.27
C ILE A 42 8.07 -31.25 -21.00
N ALA A 43 7.26 -30.21 -20.99
CA ALA A 43 6.31 -29.87 -19.94
C ALA A 43 5.22 -28.96 -20.52
N THR A 44 4.07 -28.92 -19.85
CA THR A 44 3.01 -27.94 -20.12
C THR A 44 2.82 -27.04 -18.91
N VAL A 45 2.34 -25.82 -19.15
CA VAL A 45 2.03 -24.83 -18.11
C VAL A 45 0.59 -24.39 -18.33
N ASN A 46 -0.26 -24.61 -17.33
CA ASN A 46 -1.66 -24.22 -17.39
C ASN A 46 -2.00 -23.32 -16.20
N ALA A 47 -2.75 -22.24 -16.42
CA ALA A 47 -3.30 -21.46 -15.33
C ALA A 47 -4.24 -22.33 -14.47
N THR A 48 -4.21 -22.16 -13.16
CA THR A 48 -5.14 -22.86 -12.27
C THR A 48 -6.49 -22.14 -12.20
N GLY A 49 -7.50 -22.80 -11.63
CA GLY A 49 -8.80 -22.16 -11.34
C GLY A 49 -8.84 -21.37 -10.02
N THR A 50 -7.74 -21.37 -9.26
CA THR A 50 -7.62 -20.80 -7.91
C THR A 50 -6.63 -19.61 -7.89
N GLN A 51 -6.51 -18.91 -9.02
CA GLN A 51 -5.66 -17.73 -9.12
C GLN A 51 -6.11 -16.64 -8.13
N PRO A 52 -5.16 -15.88 -7.54
CA PRO A 52 -5.46 -14.83 -6.57
C PRO A 52 -6.44 -13.79 -7.12
N SER A 53 -7.38 -13.35 -6.27
CA SER A 53 -8.32 -12.27 -6.56
C SER A 53 -7.66 -10.92 -6.27
N TRP A 54 -7.13 -10.27 -7.30
CA TRP A 54 -6.41 -9.01 -7.13
C TRP A 54 -7.33 -7.81 -6.84
N SER A 55 -8.64 -7.91 -7.09
CA SER A 55 -9.60 -6.90 -6.62
C SER A 55 -9.70 -6.82 -5.09
N ASP A 56 -9.18 -7.81 -4.37
CA ASP A 56 -9.25 -7.82 -2.90
C ASP A 56 -8.39 -6.70 -2.30
N VAL A 57 -7.32 -6.27 -2.98
CA VAL A 57 -6.46 -5.14 -2.55
C VAL A 57 -7.17 -3.79 -2.59
N SER A 58 -8.26 -3.70 -3.36
CA SER A 58 -9.05 -2.50 -3.56
C SER A 58 -10.36 -2.55 -2.77
N THR A 59 -10.56 -3.56 -1.91
CA THR A 59 -11.80 -3.71 -1.15
C THR A 59 -11.88 -2.59 -0.11
N PRO A 60 -12.92 -1.74 -0.15
CA PRO A 60 -13.06 -0.67 0.83
C PRO A 60 -13.20 -1.22 2.24
N VAL A 61 -12.47 -0.62 3.17
CA VAL A 61 -12.61 -0.82 4.61
C VAL A 61 -13.10 0.48 5.24
N ASN A 62 -13.92 0.34 6.29
CA ASN A 62 -14.36 1.48 7.07
C ASN A 62 -13.20 1.99 7.94
N ASP A 63 -12.95 3.29 7.90
CA ASP A 63 -11.86 3.94 8.60
C ASP A 63 -12.24 5.37 9.04
N ASP A 64 -11.44 5.95 9.93
CA ASP A 64 -11.69 7.26 10.54
C ASP A 64 -10.44 8.15 10.46
N VAL A 65 -10.64 9.43 10.21
CA VAL A 65 -9.59 10.46 10.31
C VAL A 65 -10.03 11.60 11.21
N ILE A 66 -9.13 12.06 12.09
CA ILE A 66 -9.38 13.17 13.00
C ILE A 66 -8.70 14.43 12.48
N PHE A 67 -9.49 15.45 12.20
CA PHE A 67 -9.02 16.81 11.92
C PHE A 67 -9.16 17.69 13.15
N ARG A 68 -8.17 18.55 13.35
CA ARG A 68 -8.11 19.49 14.48
C ARG A 68 -8.00 20.91 13.96
N PRO A 69 -8.41 21.91 14.76
CA PRO A 69 -8.12 23.31 14.51
C PRO A 69 -6.64 23.53 14.19
N ILE A 70 -6.34 24.20 13.09
CA ILE A 70 -4.97 24.58 12.69
C ILE A 70 -4.81 26.08 12.47
N GLY A 71 -5.91 26.84 12.60
CA GLY A 71 -5.93 28.26 12.29
C GLY A 71 -7.24 28.92 12.67
N ILE A 72 -7.23 30.24 12.56
CA ILE A 72 -8.41 31.09 12.76
C ILE A 72 -9.37 30.84 11.60
N GLY A 73 -10.64 30.54 11.90
CA GLY A 73 -11.70 30.47 10.90
C GLY A 73 -12.39 31.82 10.69
N ASP A 74 -13.57 31.81 10.10
CA ASP A 74 -14.25 33.04 9.68
C ASP A 74 -14.89 33.84 10.82
N GLU A 75 -15.10 33.21 11.98
CA GLU A 75 -15.76 33.81 13.14
C GLU A 75 -14.90 33.66 14.40
N THR A 76 -14.77 34.74 15.17
CA THR A 76 -13.93 34.79 16.38
C THR A 76 -14.62 35.63 17.47
N ASP A 77 -15.88 35.33 17.74
CA ASP A 77 -16.74 36.14 18.60
C ASP A 77 -16.72 35.70 20.07
N VAL A 78 -16.23 34.50 20.39
CA VAL A 78 -16.07 34.04 21.79
C VAL A 78 -15.15 35.01 22.53
N LYS A 79 -15.65 35.65 23.58
CA LYS A 79 -14.99 36.86 24.08
C LYS A 79 -13.62 36.67 24.72
N TYR A 80 -13.37 35.51 25.33
CA TYR A 80 -12.19 35.31 26.14
C TYR A 80 -11.53 33.95 25.92
N GLN A 81 -10.24 33.92 26.23
CA GLN A 81 -9.41 32.72 26.25
C GLN A 81 -8.50 32.70 27.47
N PHE A 82 -8.04 31.51 27.83
CA PHE A 82 -6.97 31.29 28.79
C PHE A 82 -5.94 30.31 28.22
N PRO A 83 -4.63 30.60 28.29
CA PRO A 83 -4.03 31.89 28.62
C PRO A 83 -4.48 33.01 27.66
N ALA A 84 -4.35 34.27 28.07
CA ALA A 84 -4.80 35.41 27.24
C ALA A 84 -3.96 35.66 25.98
N THR A 85 -2.83 34.97 25.84
CA THR A 85 -1.92 35.05 24.69
C THR A 85 -2.21 33.95 23.69
N GLY A 86 -2.00 34.20 22.40
CA GLY A 86 -2.33 33.25 21.34
C GLY A 86 -3.69 33.56 20.72
N GLU A 87 -4.26 32.60 20.02
CA GLU A 87 -5.54 32.70 19.31
C GLU A 87 -6.49 31.61 19.80
N HIS A 88 -7.82 31.76 19.67
CA HIS A 88 -8.75 30.78 20.26
C HIS A 88 -8.55 29.35 19.73
N TRP A 89 -8.18 29.18 18.46
CA TRP A 89 -7.94 27.86 17.86
C TRP A 89 -6.82 27.09 18.60
N ASP A 90 -5.78 27.79 19.08
CA ASP A 90 -4.64 27.18 19.80
C ASP A 90 -4.98 26.83 21.26
N LYS A 91 -6.23 27.10 21.67
CA LYS A 91 -6.77 26.71 22.98
C LYS A 91 -7.61 25.44 22.93
N VAL A 92 -7.89 24.96 21.73
CA VAL A 92 -8.81 23.86 21.46
C VAL A 92 -8.27 22.81 20.48
N ASP A 93 -7.01 22.95 20.05
CA ASP A 93 -6.35 22.09 19.06
C ASP A 93 -5.69 20.85 19.67
N GLU A 94 -5.75 20.66 20.99
CA GLU A 94 -4.97 19.61 21.64
C GLU A 94 -5.48 18.20 21.28
N ALA A 95 -4.57 17.22 21.27
CA ALA A 95 -4.92 15.83 20.96
C ALA A 95 -5.84 15.19 22.02
N SER A 96 -5.67 15.61 23.28
CA SER A 96 -6.41 15.16 24.44
C SER A 96 -6.62 16.35 25.37
N SER A 97 -7.86 16.56 25.82
CA SER A 97 -8.22 17.66 26.73
C SER A 97 -7.21 17.85 27.86
N ASP A 98 -6.75 19.09 28.01
CA ASP A 98 -5.81 19.50 29.05
C ASP A 98 -6.51 20.19 30.26
N ASN A 99 -7.83 20.15 30.25
CA ASN A 99 -8.75 20.72 31.23
C ASN A 99 -8.71 22.27 31.30
N ASP A 100 -8.13 22.81 32.38
CA ASP A 100 -8.09 24.26 32.63
C ASP A 100 -6.72 24.85 32.24
N SER A 101 -5.91 24.12 31.46
CA SER A 101 -4.60 24.61 31.03
C SER A 101 -4.74 25.52 29.80
N THR A 102 -5.54 25.13 28.81
CA THR A 102 -5.99 25.99 27.70
C THR A 102 -7.50 25.87 27.44
N TYR A 103 -8.18 27.00 27.27
CA TYR A 103 -9.61 27.00 26.90
C TYR A 103 -10.09 28.35 26.36
N ALA A 104 -11.08 28.31 25.48
CA ALA A 104 -11.95 29.44 25.14
C ALA A 104 -13.14 29.48 26.11
N TYR A 105 -13.63 30.68 26.47
CA TYR A 105 -14.77 30.81 27.38
C TYR A 105 -15.55 32.10 27.19
N THR A 106 -16.81 32.07 27.61
CA THR A 106 -17.67 33.25 27.65
C THR A 106 -18.56 33.32 28.89
N PRO A 107 -18.66 34.50 29.53
CA PRO A 107 -19.68 34.84 30.52
C PRO A 107 -20.88 35.59 29.89
N SER A 108 -20.98 35.64 28.55
CA SER A 108 -22.01 36.41 27.86
C SER A 108 -23.39 35.76 27.98
N ALA A 109 -24.43 36.56 28.15
CA ALA A 109 -25.81 36.06 28.11
C ALA A 109 -26.27 35.72 26.68
N GLY A 110 -25.64 36.32 25.67
CA GLY A 110 -25.85 36.01 24.27
C GLY A 110 -24.95 34.87 23.80
N TRP A 111 -25.34 34.22 22.70
CA TRP A 111 -24.45 33.29 22.01
C TRP A 111 -23.31 34.04 21.36
N GLU A 112 -22.10 33.49 21.52
CA GLU A 112 -20.86 33.91 20.87
C GLU A 112 -20.28 32.65 20.22
N GLU A 113 -19.83 32.78 18.98
CA GLU A 113 -19.42 31.66 18.13
C GLU A 113 -17.99 31.86 17.67
N ASP A 114 -17.25 30.77 17.58
CA ASP A 114 -15.94 30.72 16.94
C ASP A 114 -15.96 29.62 15.88
N LEU A 115 -15.31 29.89 14.75
CA LEU A 115 -14.95 28.92 13.73
C LEU A 115 -13.43 28.80 13.63
N TYR A 116 -12.97 27.61 13.31
CA TYR A 116 -11.56 27.27 13.14
C TYR A 116 -11.34 26.55 11.82
N ASP A 117 -10.28 26.92 11.12
CA ASP A 117 -9.82 26.19 9.94
C ASP A 117 -9.31 24.81 10.34
N THR A 118 -9.62 23.79 9.54
CA THR A 118 -9.07 22.44 9.69
C THR A 118 -8.06 22.11 8.61
N ALA A 119 -7.18 21.15 8.88
CA ALA A 119 -6.24 20.67 7.88
C ALA A 119 -6.96 19.92 6.74
N ASN A 120 -6.44 20.06 5.52
CA ASN A 120 -6.87 19.24 4.39
C ASN A 120 -6.55 17.76 4.61
N HIS A 121 -7.38 16.90 4.05
CA HIS A 121 -7.06 15.49 3.91
C HIS A 121 -5.87 15.27 2.96
N SER A 122 -5.25 14.11 3.12
CA SER A 122 -4.36 13.54 2.12
C SER A 122 -4.92 12.20 1.73
N THR A 123 -4.89 11.88 0.44
CA THR A 123 -5.35 10.61 -0.11
C THR A 123 -4.52 9.40 0.33
N GLN A 124 -3.39 9.65 1.00
CA GLN A 124 -2.61 8.65 1.75
C GLN A 124 -3.24 8.32 3.11
N THR A 125 -3.85 9.30 3.76
CA THR A 125 -4.42 9.15 5.10
C THR A 125 -5.92 8.86 5.06
N ALA A 126 -6.64 9.47 4.12
CA ALA A 126 -8.08 9.39 4.00
C ALA A 126 -8.52 9.56 2.56
N GLY A 127 -9.56 8.86 2.13
CA GLY A 127 -10.08 8.86 0.76
C GLY A 127 -11.41 8.11 0.71
N GLY A 128 -11.87 7.76 -0.49
CA GLY A 128 -13.10 7.04 -0.72
C GLY A 128 -14.37 7.80 -0.32
N ASP A 129 -15.45 7.05 -0.11
CA ASP A 129 -16.77 7.62 0.14
C ASP A 129 -16.97 7.93 1.62
N ILE A 130 -17.25 9.19 1.94
CA ILE A 130 -17.50 9.66 3.32
C ILE A 130 -18.89 9.18 3.78
N GLN A 131 -18.93 8.54 4.94
CA GLN A 131 -20.15 8.05 5.58
C GLN A 131 -20.80 9.11 6.47
N TYR A 132 -19.99 9.84 7.23
CA TYR A 132 -20.44 10.96 8.05
C TYR A 132 -19.28 11.85 8.49
N VAL A 133 -19.63 13.07 8.87
CA VAL A 133 -18.77 14.01 9.60
C VAL A 133 -19.36 14.22 10.99
N GLU A 134 -18.59 13.97 12.04
CA GLU A 134 -18.99 14.22 13.42
C GLU A 134 -18.03 15.21 14.07
N VAL A 135 -18.55 16.34 14.54
CA VAL A 135 -17.76 17.33 15.28
C VAL A 135 -17.96 17.13 16.76
N PHE A 136 -16.85 17.18 17.49
CA PHE A 136 -16.78 17.03 18.93
C PHE A 136 -16.33 18.33 19.58
N MET A 137 -16.88 18.61 20.75
CA MET A 137 -16.39 19.62 21.68
C MET A 137 -16.19 19.01 23.07
N VAL A 138 -15.11 19.37 23.76
CA VAL A 138 -14.93 19.07 25.18
C VAL A 138 -15.17 20.35 25.97
N SER A 139 -16.27 20.39 26.70
CA SER A 139 -16.76 21.61 27.33
C SER A 139 -17.26 21.38 28.75
N ARG A 140 -17.30 22.46 29.55
CA ARG A 140 -17.91 22.48 30.88
C ARG A 140 -18.49 23.85 31.25
N ALA A 141 -19.39 23.86 32.21
CA ALA A 141 -19.78 25.06 32.93
C ALA A 141 -18.95 25.20 34.23
N THR A 142 -18.69 26.42 34.66
CA THR A 142 -17.99 26.68 35.94
C THR A 142 -18.81 26.30 37.18
N LEU A 143 -20.14 26.26 37.05
CA LEU A 143 -21.11 25.87 38.07
C LEU A 143 -22.26 25.08 37.42
N SER A 144 -23.12 24.45 38.22
CA SER A 144 -24.26 23.68 37.71
C SER A 144 -25.13 24.54 36.80
N ALA A 145 -25.29 24.12 35.55
CA ALA A 145 -26.01 24.86 34.52
C ALA A 145 -27.52 24.94 34.79
N ASP A 146 -28.11 26.11 34.51
CA ASP A 146 -29.55 26.37 34.55
C ASP A 146 -30.18 26.34 33.14
N GLN A 147 -29.35 26.35 32.09
CA GLN A 147 -29.75 26.37 30.69
C GLN A 147 -28.71 25.74 29.77
N VAL A 148 -29.11 25.37 28.55
CA VAL A 148 -28.16 24.99 27.49
C VAL A 148 -27.23 26.14 27.16
N SER A 149 -25.95 25.84 26.93
CA SER A 149 -24.90 26.87 26.93
C SER A 149 -23.72 26.61 26.01
N ALA A 150 -23.73 25.50 25.27
CA ALA A 150 -22.79 25.24 24.18
C ALA A 150 -23.45 24.46 23.03
N TYR A 151 -22.91 24.54 21.83
CA TYR A 151 -23.13 23.59 20.72
C TYR A 151 -21.88 23.55 19.86
N VAL A 152 -21.69 22.45 19.14
CA VAL A 152 -20.75 22.42 18.02
C VAL A 152 -21.28 23.27 16.88
N HIS A 153 -20.39 23.98 16.21
CA HIS A 153 -20.71 24.91 15.14
C HIS A 153 -19.84 24.58 13.93
N VAL A 154 -20.40 24.60 12.73
CA VAL A 154 -19.67 24.26 11.50
C VAL A 154 -20.02 25.22 10.39
N LYS A 155 -19.08 25.43 9.48
CA LYS A 155 -19.32 26.13 8.22
C LYS A 155 -18.86 25.27 7.06
N THR A 156 -19.79 25.03 6.13
CA THR A 156 -19.52 24.28 4.90
C THR A 156 -20.16 25.00 3.72
N ASN A 157 -19.46 25.05 2.59
CA ASN A 157 -19.91 25.76 1.39
C ASN A 157 -20.35 27.22 1.67
N GLY A 158 -19.67 27.89 2.61
CA GLY A 158 -19.94 29.27 3.01
C GLY A 158 -21.20 29.51 3.84
N SER A 159 -21.87 28.44 4.32
CA SER A 159 -23.04 28.52 5.18
C SER A 159 -22.78 27.85 6.53
N GLU A 160 -23.27 28.47 7.60
CA GLU A 160 -23.07 28.03 8.99
C GLU A 160 -24.24 27.19 9.50
N TYR A 161 -23.93 26.17 10.29
CA TYR A 161 -24.89 25.23 10.86
C TYR A 161 -24.52 24.88 12.30
N ASN A 162 -25.54 24.85 13.16
CA ASN A 162 -25.39 24.55 14.57
C ASN A 162 -25.81 23.11 14.84
N GLY A 163 -25.05 22.43 15.68
CA GLY A 163 -25.47 21.18 16.29
C GLY A 163 -26.55 21.38 17.37
N ALA A 164 -26.90 20.30 18.05
CA ALA A 164 -27.78 20.38 19.21
C ALA A 164 -27.15 21.24 20.32
N SER A 165 -27.97 22.09 20.97
CA SER A 165 -27.52 22.85 22.14
C SER A 165 -27.50 21.97 23.39
N GLU A 166 -26.38 22.01 24.10
CA GLU A 166 -26.04 21.11 25.19
C GLU A 166 -26.14 21.78 26.56
N ASN A 167 -26.54 20.99 27.55
CA ASN A 167 -26.51 21.39 28.95
C ASN A 167 -25.19 20.94 29.59
N LEU A 168 -24.27 21.88 29.77
CA LEU A 168 -22.91 21.55 30.21
C LEU A 168 -22.88 21.05 31.66
N THR A 169 -22.04 20.04 31.91
CA THR A 169 -21.74 19.61 33.29
C THR A 169 -20.68 20.49 33.94
N THR A 170 -20.46 20.34 35.24
CA THR A 170 -19.38 21.06 35.97
C THR A 170 -17.99 20.49 35.73
N SER A 171 -17.90 19.32 35.09
CA SER A 171 -16.65 18.70 34.66
C SER A 171 -16.56 18.76 33.14
N TYR A 172 -15.34 18.74 32.60
CA TYR A 172 -15.17 18.60 31.15
C TYR A 172 -15.79 17.28 30.70
N ALA A 173 -16.69 17.39 29.74
CA ALA A 173 -17.39 16.27 29.12
C ALA A 173 -17.34 16.42 27.60
N LEU A 174 -17.35 15.29 26.91
CA LEU A 174 -17.38 15.23 25.45
C LEU A 174 -18.83 15.35 24.98
N TYR A 175 -19.06 16.25 24.03
CA TYR A 175 -20.32 16.46 23.33
C TYR A 175 -20.04 16.42 21.83
N SER A 176 -21.04 16.06 21.03
CA SER A 176 -20.86 15.98 19.57
C SER A 176 -22.15 16.23 18.80
N ASN A 177 -22.01 16.50 17.52
CA ASN A 177 -23.10 16.43 16.55
C ASN A 177 -22.62 15.73 15.29
N LEU A 178 -23.43 14.78 14.82
CA LEU A 178 -23.14 13.97 13.64
C LEU A 178 -23.98 14.44 12.45
N TRP A 179 -23.32 14.60 11.30
CA TRP A 179 -23.91 14.91 10.00
C TRP A 179 -23.61 13.77 9.02
N THR A 180 -24.58 12.90 8.76
CA THR A 180 -24.47 11.85 7.73
C THR A 180 -24.38 12.46 6.33
N ASP A 181 -25.15 13.52 6.10
CA ASP A 181 -25.14 14.31 4.87
C ASP A 181 -24.66 15.72 5.20
N ASN A 182 -24.05 16.39 4.22
CA ASN A 182 -23.70 17.79 4.33
C ASN A 182 -24.97 18.62 4.58
N PRO A 183 -25.05 19.39 5.68
CA PRO A 183 -26.27 20.11 6.06
C PRO A 183 -26.67 21.21 5.07
N GLN A 184 -25.76 21.65 4.21
CA GLN A 184 -26.00 22.64 3.16
C GLN A 184 -26.54 22.03 1.88
N SER A 185 -25.93 20.95 1.40
CA SER A 185 -26.31 20.33 0.13
C SER A 185 -27.40 19.26 0.29
N GLY A 186 -27.56 18.70 1.49
CA GLY A 186 -28.44 17.56 1.76
C GLY A 186 -28.00 16.26 1.07
N SER A 187 -26.74 16.20 0.64
CA SER A 187 -26.11 15.05 -0.03
C SER A 187 -24.93 14.54 0.80
N SER A 188 -24.44 13.34 0.49
CA SER A 188 -23.23 12.81 1.12
C SER A 188 -22.05 13.77 0.98
N TRP A 189 -21.22 13.83 2.02
CA TRP A 189 -20.05 14.69 2.05
C TRP A 189 -19.05 14.33 0.96
N THR A 190 -18.37 15.34 0.43
CA THR A 190 -17.19 15.17 -0.41
C THR A 190 -15.93 15.61 0.32
N TRP A 191 -14.77 15.06 -0.07
CA TRP A 191 -13.49 15.48 0.52
C TRP A 191 -13.17 16.96 0.31
N ASN A 192 -13.59 17.57 -0.80
CA ASN A 192 -13.45 19.02 -0.99
C ASN A 192 -14.27 19.82 0.03
N GLU A 193 -15.48 19.35 0.38
CA GLU A 193 -16.30 20.00 1.40
C GLU A 193 -15.74 19.82 2.81
N VAL A 194 -15.01 18.72 3.06
CA VAL A 194 -14.27 18.49 4.31
C VAL A 194 -13.02 19.37 4.37
N ASP A 195 -12.30 19.53 3.27
CA ASP A 195 -11.12 20.39 3.19
C ASP A 195 -11.46 21.88 3.38
N ASP A 196 -12.63 22.29 2.89
CA ASP A 196 -13.16 23.66 3.07
C ASP A 196 -13.99 23.80 4.36
N LEU A 197 -14.12 22.75 5.17
CA LEU A 197 -14.89 22.78 6.41
C LEU A 197 -14.18 23.66 7.45
N GLN A 198 -14.93 24.57 8.06
CA GLN A 198 -14.54 25.14 9.35
C GLN A 198 -15.36 24.50 10.46
N THR A 199 -14.70 24.22 11.58
CA THR A 199 -15.29 23.58 12.76
C THR A 199 -15.12 24.47 13.97
N GLY A 200 -16.05 24.41 14.91
CA GLY A 200 -16.15 25.46 15.91
C GLY A 200 -17.10 25.15 17.05
N VAL A 201 -17.30 26.17 17.87
CA VAL A 201 -18.17 26.08 19.05
C VAL A 201 -18.96 27.38 19.21
N GLY A 202 -20.25 27.26 19.46
CA GLY A 202 -21.08 28.34 19.97
C GLY A 202 -21.25 28.19 21.47
N MET A 203 -21.05 29.27 22.23
CA MET A 203 -21.18 29.27 23.69
C MET A 203 -21.94 30.50 24.20
N ARG A 204 -22.54 30.35 25.39
CA ARG A 204 -23.04 31.44 26.24
C ARG A 204 -22.90 31.05 27.70
N GLU A 205 -23.21 31.94 28.63
CA GLU A 205 -23.26 31.59 30.06
C GLU A 205 -24.29 30.47 30.30
N ALA A 206 -23.95 29.52 31.16
CA ALA A 206 -24.80 28.42 31.60
C ALA A 206 -25.88 28.85 32.62
N GLY A 207 -25.95 30.14 32.91
CA GLY A 207 -26.79 30.79 33.90
C GLY A 207 -26.04 32.00 34.46
N VAL A 208 -26.71 32.83 35.26
CA VAL A 208 -26.14 34.09 35.76
C VAL A 208 -24.81 33.84 36.47
N ALA A 209 -23.72 34.40 35.93
CA ALA A 209 -22.35 34.25 36.44
C ALA A 209 -21.85 32.79 36.45
N LYS A 210 -22.24 32.01 35.43
CA LYS A 210 -21.81 30.62 35.21
C LYS A 210 -21.19 30.49 33.81
N ASP A 211 -19.90 30.77 33.68
CA ASP A 211 -19.21 30.75 32.38
C ASP A 211 -19.21 29.34 31.78
N SER A 212 -19.34 29.27 30.45
CA SER A 212 -19.07 28.06 29.66
C SER A 212 -17.63 28.10 29.15
N ARG A 213 -16.96 26.94 29.18
CA ARG A 213 -15.58 26.75 28.74
C ARG A 213 -15.50 25.61 27.74
N CYS A 214 -14.73 25.79 26.68
CA CYS A 214 -14.36 24.75 25.74
C CYS A 214 -12.84 24.61 25.74
N THR A 215 -12.37 23.39 25.96
CA THR A 215 -10.94 23.07 25.95
C THR A 215 -10.54 22.33 24.70
N GLN A 216 -11.44 21.62 23.99
CA GLN A 216 -11.09 20.86 22.79
C GLN A 216 -12.19 20.97 21.73
N VAL A 217 -11.81 21.09 20.45
CA VAL A 217 -12.70 20.92 19.29
C VAL A 217 -11.99 20.04 18.27
N TYR A 218 -12.68 19.05 17.69
CA TYR A 218 -12.14 18.25 16.59
C TYR A 218 -13.24 17.63 15.74
N THR A 219 -12.91 17.30 14.51
CA THR A 219 -13.80 16.67 13.55
C THR A 219 -13.34 15.23 13.31
N ASN A 220 -14.24 14.26 13.48
CA ASN A 220 -14.05 12.90 12.99
C ASN A 220 -14.75 12.75 11.64
N VAL A 221 -14.04 12.25 10.65
CA VAL A 221 -14.59 11.90 9.33
C VAL A 221 -14.46 10.41 9.15
N ASN A 222 -15.59 9.74 9.03
CA ASN A 222 -15.65 8.31 8.77
C ASN A 222 -15.88 8.07 7.28
N PHE A 223 -15.15 7.14 6.69
CA PHE A 223 -15.16 6.89 5.25
C PHE A 223 -14.85 5.43 4.92
N ASP A 224 -15.23 5.01 3.71
CA ASP A 224 -14.92 3.68 3.18
C ASP A 224 -13.90 3.81 2.05
N ALA A 225 -12.69 3.27 2.25
CA ALA A 225 -11.60 3.33 1.28
C ALA A 225 -10.73 2.07 1.34
N PRO A 226 -10.06 1.67 0.24
CA PRO A 226 -9.13 0.55 0.28
C PRO A 226 -8.01 0.79 1.31
N GLU A 227 -7.45 -0.29 1.83
CA GLU A 227 -6.24 -0.20 2.65
C GLU A 227 -5.08 0.32 1.81
N LEU A 228 -4.35 1.33 2.31
CA LEU A 228 -3.18 1.84 1.59
C LEU A 228 -2.09 0.78 1.47
N SER A 229 -1.97 -0.11 2.47
CA SER A 229 -0.99 -1.19 2.48
C SER A 229 -1.58 -2.43 3.12
N GLY A 230 -1.24 -3.59 2.58
CA GLY A 230 -1.75 -4.86 3.09
C GLY A 230 -0.95 -6.06 2.64
N SER A 231 -1.53 -7.24 2.80
CA SER A 231 -0.96 -8.50 2.29
C SER A 231 -1.46 -8.78 0.89
N THR A 232 -0.59 -9.27 0.01
CA THR A 232 -1.03 -9.71 -1.32
C THR A 232 -1.97 -10.92 -1.20
N PRO A 233 -2.97 -11.05 -2.08
CA PRO A 233 -3.82 -12.23 -2.12
C PRO A 233 -2.99 -13.49 -2.41
N THR A 234 -3.43 -14.62 -1.86
CA THR A 234 -2.78 -15.93 -2.05
C THR A 234 -3.60 -16.81 -2.98
N GLY A 235 -2.93 -17.77 -3.61
CA GLY A 235 -3.58 -18.67 -4.56
C GLY A 235 -2.59 -19.35 -5.48
N ASP A 236 -3.07 -20.38 -6.18
CA ASP A 236 -2.24 -21.12 -7.12
C ASP A 236 -2.25 -20.38 -8.46
N LEU A 237 -1.09 -20.20 -9.07
CA LEU A 237 -0.95 -19.47 -10.32
C LEU A 237 -1.00 -20.40 -11.53
N PHE A 238 -0.11 -21.41 -11.51
CA PHE A 238 0.10 -22.31 -12.62
C PHE A 238 0.32 -23.74 -12.14
N GLU A 239 -0.18 -24.70 -12.92
CA GLU A 239 0.16 -26.10 -12.82
C GLU A 239 1.19 -26.44 -13.90
N ILE A 240 2.38 -26.88 -13.48
CA ILE A 240 3.46 -27.33 -14.36
C ILE A 240 3.39 -28.84 -14.44
N THR A 241 3.04 -29.40 -15.60
CA THR A 241 3.00 -30.86 -15.81
C THR A 241 4.16 -31.27 -16.71
N ALA A 242 5.16 -31.94 -16.12
CA ALA A 242 6.25 -32.56 -16.87
C ALA A 242 5.72 -33.78 -17.64
N HIS A 243 6.23 -33.98 -18.86
CA HIS A 243 5.84 -35.15 -19.65
C HIS A 243 6.25 -36.45 -18.94
N ASP A 244 5.43 -37.50 -19.01
CA ASP A 244 5.67 -38.77 -18.31
C ASP A 244 7.02 -39.42 -18.68
N ASP A 245 7.45 -39.25 -19.93
CA ASP A 245 8.74 -39.74 -20.44
C ASP A 245 9.93 -38.79 -20.19
N TYR A 246 9.71 -37.64 -19.54
CA TYR A 246 10.79 -36.71 -19.20
C TYR A 246 11.48 -37.15 -17.89
N ASP A 247 12.79 -37.36 -17.97
CA ASP A 247 13.67 -37.60 -16.82
C ASP A 247 14.81 -36.57 -16.87
N GLY A 248 14.90 -35.70 -15.87
CA GLY A 248 15.91 -34.65 -15.83
C GLY A 248 15.57 -33.47 -14.94
N ASN A 249 16.17 -32.31 -15.25
CA ASN A 249 16.00 -31.07 -14.50
C ASN A 249 15.24 -30.05 -15.34
N LEU A 250 14.22 -29.43 -14.74
CA LEU A 250 13.51 -28.30 -15.33
C LEU A 250 13.86 -27.01 -14.61
N GLN A 251 13.97 -25.93 -15.37
CA GLN A 251 13.99 -24.57 -14.85
C GLN A 251 12.65 -23.90 -15.19
N VAL A 252 11.97 -23.40 -14.17
CA VAL A 252 10.71 -22.66 -14.27
C VAL A 252 11.00 -21.18 -14.04
N ARG A 253 10.61 -20.32 -14.97
CA ARG A 253 10.73 -18.86 -14.85
C ARG A 253 9.36 -18.23 -14.91
N VAL A 254 9.08 -17.33 -13.98
CA VAL A 254 7.84 -16.56 -13.93
C VAL A 254 8.21 -15.11 -14.15
N TYR A 255 7.52 -14.43 -15.07
CA TYR A 255 7.76 -13.05 -15.44
C TYR A 255 6.52 -12.21 -15.14
N LEU A 256 6.73 -11.01 -14.62
CA LEU A 256 5.73 -9.98 -14.47
C LEU A 256 5.74 -9.08 -15.71
N THR A 257 4.69 -9.12 -16.52
CA THR A 257 4.72 -8.55 -17.89
C THR A 257 4.17 -7.14 -17.99
N ASN A 258 3.48 -6.65 -16.95
CA ASN A 258 2.76 -5.37 -16.95
C ASN A 258 3.25 -4.41 -15.85
N THR A 259 4.54 -4.45 -15.51
CA THR A 259 5.13 -3.60 -14.44
C THR A 259 4.85 -2.11 -14.60
N ASP A 260 4.87 -1.58 -15.84
CA ASP A 260 4.55 -0.17 -16.12
C ASP A 260 3.13 0.22 -15.68
N SER A 261 2.15 -0.67 -15.86
CA SER A 261 0.77 -0.40 -15.46
C SER A 261 0.56 -0.59 -13.97
N LEU A 262 1.28 -1.53 -13.34
CA LEU A 262 1.24 -1.76 -11.90
C LEU A 262 1.89 -0.62 -11.11
N GLN A 263 3.01 -0.07 -11.58
CA GLN A 263 3.69 1.07 -10.95
C GLN A 263 2.85 2.34 -10.88
N LYS A 264 1.72 2.39 -11.60
CA LYS A 264 0.76 3.49 -11.57
C LYS A 264 -0.32 3.34 -10.49
N ALA A 265 -0.45 2.14 -9.90
CA ALA A 265 -1.34 1.85 -8.78
C ALA A 265 -0.56 1.57 -7.49
N TYR A 266 0.63 0.97 -7.60
CA TYR A 266 1.45 0.54 -6.47
C TYR A 266 2.71 1.38 -6.30
N ASP A 267 2.97 1.81 -5.06
CA ASP A 267 4.30 2.26 -4.63
C ASP A 267 5.26 1.07 -4.59
N TYR A 268 4.80 -0.04 -4.00
CA TYR A 268 5.46 -1.34 -4.12
C TYR A 268 4.47 -2.49 -4.15
N LEU A 269 4.92 -3.60 -4.75
CA LEU A 269 4.22 -4.88 -4.76
C LEU A 269 5.26 -5.98 -4.63
N ASP A 270 5.19 -6.72 -3.53
CA ASP A 270 6.06 -7.85 -3.21
C ASP A 270 5.23 -9.13 -3.17
N MET A 271 5.57 -10.10 -4.02
CA MET A 271 4.93 -11.41 -4.09
C MET A 271 5.91 -12.52 -3.71
N ARG A 272 5.50 -13.39 -2.77
CA ARG A 272 6.26 -14.59 -2.37
C ARG A 272 5.76 -15.78 -3.17
N LEU A 273 6.56 -16.18 -4.16
CA LEU A 273 6.26 -17.30 -5.04
C LEU A 273 6.86 -18.60 -4.51
N TYR A 274 6.06 -19.65 -4.50
CA TYR A 274 6.45 -20.98 -4.09
C TYR A 274 6.15 -21.97 -5.20
N LEU A 275 7.12 -22.82 -5.56
CA LEU A 275 6.91 -23.95 -6.47
C LEU A 275 7.09 -25.25 -5.72
N GLU A 276 6.06 -26.10 -5.71
CA GLU A 276 6.11 -27.40 -5.06
C GLU A 276 7.28 -28.25 -5.58
N SER A 277 7.98 -28.93 -4.66
CA SER A 277 9.11 -29.84 -4.95
C SER A 277 10.29 -29.20 -5.69
N SER A 278 10.32 -27.88 -5.82
CA SER A 278 11.50 -27.16 -6.31
C SER A 278 12.65 -27.24 -5.30
N GLN A 279 13.87 -27.02 -5.78
CA GLN A 279 15.04 -26.88 -4.94
C GLN A 279 14.84 -25.77 -3.89
N GLU A 280 14.25 -24.65 -4.32
CA GLU A 280 13.97 -23.47 -3.50
C GLU A 280 12.94 -23.75 -2.39
N ALA A 281 11.99 -24.67 -2.62
CA ALA A 281 11.03 -25.09 -1.59
C ALA A 281 11.70 -25.77 -0.38
N GLY A 282 12.91 -26.29 -0.55
CA GLY A 282 13.74 -26.86 0.53
C GLY A 282 14.60 -25.85 1.29
N GLU A 283 14.61 -24.58 0.89
CA GLU A 283 15.45 -23.53 1.46
C GLU A 283 14.75 -22.72 2.57
N THR A 284 15.46 -21.77 3.17
CA THR A 284 14.91 -20.80 4.14
C THR A 284 15.34 -19.38 3.74
N PRO A 285 14.44 -18.52 3.26
CA PRO A 285 13.01 -18.80 3.04
C PRO A 285 12.76 -19.82 1.91
N SER A 286 11.62 -20.52 1.97
CA SER A 286 11.23 -21.54 0.99
C SER A 286 10.54 -20.96 -0.25
N TYR A 287 10.78 -19.69 -0.58
CA TYR A 287 10.09 -18.96 -1.64
C TYR A 287 11.07 -18.05 -2.39
N GLN A 288 10.69 -17.68 -3.61
CA GLN A 288 11.35 -16.61 -4.36
C GLN A 288 10.51 -15.33 -4.25
N LEU A 289 11.17 -14.19 -4.03
CA LEU A 289 10.53 -12.89 -4.03
C LEU A 289 10.46 -12.36 -5.45
N MET A 290 9.29 -11.90 -5.88
CA MET A 290 9.09 -11.12 -7.09
C MET A 290 8.52 -9.77 -6.71
N ASN A 291 9.10 -8.71 -7.27
CA ASN A 291 8.67 -7.34 -7.06
C ASN A 291 8.66 -6.57 -8.39
N LEU A 292 8.23 -5.31 -8.34
CA LEU A 292 8.15 -4.44 -9.53
C LEU A 292 9.52 -4.11 -10.16
N GLN A 293 10.63 -4.30 -9.46
CA GLN A 293 11.98 -4.00 -9.94
C GLN A 293 12.60 -5.20 -10.67
N ASP A 294 12.52 -6.38 -10.07
CA ASP A 294 13.13 -7.60 -10.62
C ASP A 294 12.24 -8.23 -11.68
N GLY A 295 10.91 -8.24 -11.48
CA GLY A 295 9.92 -8.72 -12.44
C GLY A 295 10.08 -10.19 -12.87
N VAL A 296 10.96 -10.96 -12.23
CA VAL A 296 11.23 -12.35 -12.57
C VAL A 296 11.55 -13.19 -11.33
N ALA A 297 11.02 -14.41 -11.27
CA ALA A 297 11.39 -15.43 -10.29
C ALA A 297 11.80 -16.71 -11.02
N THR A 298 12.83 -17.39 -10.51
CA THR A 298 13.34 -18.64 -11.10
C THR A 298 13.32 -19.76 -10.08
N PHE A 299 12.83 -20.93 -10.48
CA PHE A 299 12.79 -22.15 -9.69
C PHE A 299 13.43 -23.30 -10.45
N ASN A 300 13.90 -24.29 -9.71
CA ASN A 300 14.58 -25.45 -10.27
C ASN A 300 13.96 -26.75 -9.74
N LEU A 301 13.39 -27.55 -10.64
CA LEU A 301 12.94 -28.92 -10.35
C LEU A 301 14.09 -29.88 -10.70
N ILE A 302 14.59 -30.63 -9.71
CA ILE A 302 15.81 -31.46 -9.86
C ILE A 302 15.45 -32.94 -9.85
N GLY A 303 15.89 -33.67 -10.88
CA GLY A 303 15.76 -35.13 -10.98
C GLY A 303 14.30 -35.60 -10.99
N ILE A 304 13.45 -34.89 -11.71
CA ILE A 304 12.03 -35.25 -11.84
C ILE A 304 11.83 -36.34 -12.89
N SER A 305 10.77 -37.13 -12.74
CA SER A 305 10.36 -38.18 -13.68
C SER A 305 8.86 -38.09 -13.89
N GLY A 306 8.43 -37.25 -14.83
CA GLY A 306 7.04 -36.82 -14.99
C GLY A 306 6.45 -36.15 -13.73
N GLY A 307 5.14 -35.92 -13.74
CA GLY A 307 4.39 -35.38 -12.60
C GLY A 307 3.92 -33.93 -12.77
N SER A 308 3.13 -33.47 -11.81
CA SER A 308 2.58 -32.11 -11.78
C SER A 308 3.05 -31.37 -10.53
N TYR A 309 3.33 -30.07 -10.70
CA TYR A 309 3.90 -29.20 -9.68
C TYR A 309 3.17 -27.86 -9.69
N THR A 310 2.61 -27.48 -8.54
CA THR A 310 1.86 -26.23 -8.42
C THR A 310 2.79 -25.07 -8.04
N LEU A 311 2.70 -23.98 -8.80
CA LEU A 311 3.30 -22.69 -8.51
C LEU A 311 2.24 -21.77 -7.90
N SER A 312 2.50 -21.18 -6.74
CA SER A 312 1.53 -20.38 -5.98
C SER A 312 2.12 -19.08 -5.45
N ILE A 313 1.27 -18.08 -5.21
CA ILE A 313 1.56 -16.95 -4.33
C ILE A 313 1.15 -17.36 -2.92
N ILE A 314 2.12 -17.41 -2.02
CA ILE A 314 1.91 -17.84 -0.63
C ILE A 314 1.91 -16.68 0.37
N GLY A 315 2.00 -15.45 -0.14
CA GLY A 315 1.94 -14.21 0.62
C GLY A 315 2.79 -13.13 -0.02
N GLY A 316 3.03 -12.06 0.73
CA GLY A 316 3.62 -10.85 0.17
C GLY A 316 3.01 -9.62 0.82
N THR A 317 3.45 -8.45 0.38
CA THR A 317 2.97 -7.16 0.88
C THR A 317 2.83 -6.20 -0.28
N TYR A 318 1.91 -5.26 -0.16
CA TYR A 318 1.75 -4.18 -1.13
C TYR A 318 1.58 -2.84 -0.43
N GLN A 319 1.84 -1.76 -1.17
CA GLN A 319 1.37 -0.42 -0.84
C GLN A 319 0.88 0.25 -2.13
N LEU A 320 -0.34 0.76 -2.11
CA LEU A 320 -0.93 1.56 -3.17
C LEU A 320 -0.32 2.96 -3.16
N LEU A 321 -0.33 3.63 -4.31
CA LEU A 321 0.10 5.02 -4.43
C LEU A 321 -0.88 6.00 -3.79
N SER A 322 -2.15 5.63 -3.63
CA SER A 322 -3.19 6.46 -3.03
C SER A 322 -4.37 5.56 -2.69
N ARG A 323 -5.17 5.93 -1.68
CA ARG A 323 -6.47 5.29 -1.41
C ARG A 323 -7.54 5.72 -2.42
N GLU A 324 -7.25 6.73 -3.25
CA GLU A 324 -8.13 7.25 -4.30
C GLU A 324 -7.63 6.85 -5.69
N THR A 325 -8.41 6.06 -6.41
CA THR A 325 -8.07 5.61 -7.77
C THR A 325 -8.00 6.75 -8.80
N SER A 326 -8.60 7.90 -8.49
CA SER A 326 -8.51 9.12 -9.33
C SER A 326 -7.13 9.78 -9.31
N ASP A 327 -6.31 9.49 -8.29
CA ASP A 327 -4.94 10.00 -8.20
C ASP A 327 -3.95 9.16 -9.00
N TRP A 328 -4.36 7.97 -9.43
CA TRP A 328 -3.50 7.04 -10.13
C TRP A 328 -3.34 7.46 -11.59
N GLU A 329 -2.17 7.20 -12.15
CA GLU A 329 -1.90 7.59 -13.53
C GLU A 329 -2.75 6.79 -14.52
N VAL A 330 -3.19 7.43 -15.61
CA VAL A 330 -4.01 6.79 -16.64
C VAL A 330 -3.36 5.51 -17.17
N GLY A 331 -4.15 4.43 -17.26
CA GLY A 331 -3.67 3.11 -17.69
C GLY A 331 -3.07 2.29 -16.55
N TRP A 332 -3.42 2.62 -15.30
CA TRP A 332 -3.13 1.79 -14.13
C TRP A 332 -3.84 0.43 -14.19
N THR A 333 -3.28 -0.54 -13.46
CA THR A 333 -3.96 -1.79 -13.13
C THR A 333 -3.48 -2.28 -11.76
N GLU A 334 -4.37 -2.95 -11.04
CA GLU A 334 -4.03 -3.63 -9.78
C GLU A 334 -3.71 -5.11 -10.00
N THR A 335 -3.96 -5.65 -11.20
CA THR A 335 -3.84 -7.08 -11.49
C THR A 335 -2.50 -7.39 -12.15
N PRO A 336 -1.61 -8.15 -11.49
CA PRO A 336 -0.39 -8.65 -12.10
C PRO A 336 -0.68 -9.59 -13.28
N GLU A 337 -0.03 -9.32 -14.40
CA GLU A 337 0.01 -10.24 -15.53
C GLU A 337 1.27 -11.08 -15.43
N LEU A 338 1.08 -12.38 -15.18
CA LEU A 338 2.18 -13.32 -14.98
C LEU A 338 2.29 -14.24 -16.20
N TYR A 339 3.51 -14.43 -16.68
CA TYR A 339 3.84 -15.40 -17.72
C TYR A 339 4.81 -16.43 -17.15
N CYS A 340 4.53 -17.72 -17.35
CA CYS A 340 5.36 -18.81 -16.84
C CYS A 340 5.96 -19.61 -18.01
N GLU A 341 7.27 -19.80 -17.96
CA GLU A 341 8.10 -20.48 -18.95
C GLU A 341 8.82 -21.66 -18.29
N VAL A 342 8.86 -22.80 -18.98
CA VAL A 342 9.57 -23.99 -18.52
C VAL A 342 10.61 -24.39 -19.56
N THR A 343 11.85 -24.57 -19.13
CA THR A 343 12.98 -24.95 -19.97
C THR A 343 13.72 -26.13 -19.36
N GLN A 344 14.40 -26.91 -20.20
CA GLN A 344 15.35 -27.93 -19.73
C GLN A 344 16.59 -27.23 -19.15
N ARG A 345 17.02 -27.66 -17.97
CA ARG A 345 18.20 -27.12 -17.27
C ARG A 345 19.47 -27.94 -17.50
#